data_AF-U1ZVV8-F1
#
_entry.id   AF-U1ZVV8-F1
#
_cell.length_a   1.000
_cell.length_b   1.000
_cell.length_c   1.000
_cell.angle_alpha   90.00
_cell.angle_beta   90.00
_cell.angle_gamma   90.00
#
_symmetry.space_group_name_H-M   'P 1'
#
loop_
_entity.id
_entity.type
_entity.pdbx_description
1 polymer ?
#
loop_
_entity_poly.entity_id
_entity_poly.type
_entity_poly.pdbx_seq_one_letter_code
_entity_poly.pdbx_strand_id
1 'polypeptide(L)' 'MTASPSSRTPQQALAALLARYTPEKLLLVGASELPALSAFHGAHPQCRVATAPAAA' A
#
# COMPACT_ATOMS: atom_id res chain seq x y z
N MET A 1 13.26 18.87 -15.91
CA MET A 1 13.83 17.56 -15.52
C MET A 1 12.69 16.55 -15.42
N THR A 2 12.48 15.73 -16.44
CA THR A 2 11.53 14.61 -16.38
C THR A 2 12.21 13.46 -15.64
N ALA A 3 11.70 13.10 -14.46
CA ALA A 3 12.17 11.92 -13.75
C ALA A 3 11.98 10.69 -14.65
N SER A 4 13.04 9.91 -14.88
CA SER A 4 12.93 8.65 -15.60
C SER A 4 11.89 7.76 -14.93
N PRO A 5 11.01 7.09 -15.69
CA PRO A 5 9.99 6.23 -15.10
C PRO A 5 10.66 5.16 -14.25
N SER A 6 10.15 4.96 -13.03
CA SER A 6 10.69 3.95 -12.11
C SER A 6 10.59 2.57 -12.77
N SER A 7 11.64 1.76 -12.68
CA SER A 7 11.63 0.38 -13.18
C SER A 7 10.67 -0.54 -12.42
N ARG A 8 10.16 -0.09 -11.26
CA ARG A 8 9.16 -0.81 -10.47
C ARG A 8 7.76 -0.48 -10.96
N THR A 9 6.90 -1.49 -11.06
CA THR A 9 5.47 -1.25 -11.24
C THR A 9 4.91 -0.49 -10.03
N PRO A 10 3.79 0.25 -10.16
CA PRO A 10 3.17 0.93 -9.03
C PRO A 10 2.91 0.01 -7.82
N GLN A 11 2.49 -1.24 -8.08
CA GLN A 11 2.28 -2.25 -7.04
C GLN A 11 3.59 -2.66 -6.34
N GLN A 12 4.68 -2.84 -7.08
CA GLN A 12 6.01 -3.12 -6.50
C GLN A 12 6.54 -1.93 -5.72
N ALA A 13 6.27 -0.71 -6.18
CA ALA A 13 6.64 0.50 -5.45
C ALA A 13 5.92 0.59 -4.11
N LEU A 14 4.62 0.31 -4.08
CA LEU A 14 3.83 0.24 -2.85
C LEU A 14 4.31 -0.88 -1.92
N ALA A 15 4.51 -2.09 -2.42
CA ALA A 15 5.02 -3.21 -1.62
C ALA A 15 6.37 -2.89 -0.97
N ALA A 16 7.30 -2.31 -1.73
CA ALA A 16 8.59 -1.87 -1.21
C ALA A 16 8.47 -0.75 -0.16
N LEU A 17 7.49 0.15 -0.32
CA LEU A 17 7.24 1.20 0.68
C LEU A 17 6.73 0.61 2.00
N LEU A 18 5.76 -0.31 1.93
CA LEU A 18 5.21 -1.00 3.09
C LEU A 18 6.28 -1.84 3.80
N ALA A 19 7.10 -2.58 3.05
CA ALA A 19 8.20 -3.38 3.61
C ALA A 19 9.29 -2.51 4.26
N ARG A 20 9.53 -1.31 3.75
CA ARG A 20 10.55 -0.40 4.30
C ARG A 20 10.14 0.20 5.64
N TYR A 21 8.88 0.59 5.78
CA TYR A 21 8.41 1.32 6.96
C TYR A 21 7.62 0.46 7.95
N THR A 22 7.13 -0.69 7.51
CA THR A 22 6.33 -1.64 8.32
C THR A 22 5.33 -0.91 9.24
N PRO A 23 4.43 -0.07 8.68
CA PRO A 23 3.58 0.78 9.50
C PRO A 23 2.64 -0.05 10.37
N GLU A 24 2.40 0.39 11.60
CA GLU A 24 1.44 -0.26 12.51
C GLU A 24 -0.02 0.04 12.18
N LYS A 25 -0.28 1.17 11.52
CA LYS A 25 -1.64 1.64 11.19
C LYS A 25 -1.66 2.15 9.76
N LEU A 26 -2.65 1.73 9.00
CA LEU A 26 -2.80 2.08 7.60
C LEU A 26 -4.26 2.42 7.28
N LEU A 27 -4.49 3.53 6.57
CA LEU A 27 -5.81 3.92 6.08
C LEU A 27 -5.82 3.76 4.56
N LEU A 28 -6.65 2.85 4.05
CA LEU A 28 -6.91 2.70 2.63
C LEU A 28 -8.14 3.55 2.26
N VAL A 29 -7.91 4.62 1.49
CA VAL A 29 -8.99 5.43 0.92
C VAL A 29 -9.15 5.02 -0.53
N GLY A 30 -10.27 4.39 -0.89
CA GLY A 30 -10.45 3.84 -2.22
C GLY A 30 -11.66 2.93 -2.35
N ALA A 31 -11.92 2.50 -3.60
CA ALA A 31 -13.04 1.62 -3.92
C ALA A 31 -12.66 0.12 -3.93
N SER A 32 -11.36 -0.23 -3.96
CA SER A 32 -10.93 -1.62 -4.12
C SER A 32 -9.69 -1.97 -3.32
N GLU A 33 -9.57 -3.26 -2.99
CA GLU A 33 -8.44 -3.85 -2.29
C GLU A 33 -7.16 -3.78 -3.15
N LEU A 34 -6.04 -3.46 -2.53
CA LEU A 34 -4.73 -3.42 -3.18
C LEU A 34 -3.99 -4.72 -2.87
N PRO A 35 -3.58 -5.53 -3.88
CA PRO A 35 -2.96 -6.83 -3.60
C PRO A 35 -1.67 -6.75 -2.77
N ALA A 36 -0.89 -5.67 -2.93
CA ALA A 36 0.30 -5.42 -2.11
C ALA A 36 -0.05 -5.18 -0.63
N LEU A 37 -1.20 -4.56 -0.35
CA LEU A 37 -1.68 -4.34 1.01
C LEU A 37 -2.21 -5.64 1.62
N SER A 38 -2.96 -6.45 0.86
CA SER A 38 -3.43 -7.76 1.32
C SER A 38 -2.25 -8.68 1.66
N ALA A 39 -1.21 -8.70 0.83
CA ALA A 39 0.03 -9.45 1.10
C ALA A 39 0.77 -8.94 2.35
N PHE A 40 0.88 -7.61 2.50
CA PHE A 40 1.52 -7.00 3.67
C PHE A 40 0.76 -7.30 4.97
N HIS A 41 -0.57 -7.19 4.96
CA HIS A 41 -1.41 -7.48 6.12
C HIS A 41 -1.30 -8.97 6.52
N GLY A 42 -1.23 -9.88 5.55
CA GLY A 42 -0.99 -11.30 5.82
C GLY A 42 0.38 -11.57 6.50
N ALA A 43 1.41 -10.81 6.14
CA ALA A 43 2.74 -10.91 6.77
C ALA A 43 2.84 -10.17 8.12
N HIS A 44 1.97 -9.20 8.36
CA HIS A 44 1.97 -8.34 9.55
C HIS A 44 0.55 -8.25 10.17
N PRO A 45 0.09 -9.30 10.86
CA PRO A 45 -1.27 -9.34 11.43
C PRO A 45 -1.51 -8.29 12.54
N GLN A 46 -0.44 -7.71 13.08
CA GLN A 46 -0.49 -6.61 14.05
C GLN A 46 -0.78 -5.24 13.40
N CYS A 47 -0.64 -5.13 12.07
CA CYS A 47 -0.95 -3.90 11.36
C CYS A 47 -2.46 -3.69 11.31
N ARG A 48 -2.93 -2.54 11.82
CA ARG A 48 -4.33 -2.16 11.77
C ARG A 48 -4.64 -1.45 10.47
N VAL A 49 -5.37 -2.11 9.60
CA VAL A 49 -5.85 -1.52 8.33
C VAL A 49 -7.29 -1.04 8.50
N ALA A 50 -7.53 0.25 8.26
CA ALA A 50 -8.85 0.84 8.16
C ALA A 50 -9.14 1.17 6.69
N THR A 51 -10.40 1.04 6.27
CA THR A 51 -10.83 1.39 4.91
C THR A 51 -11.83 2.54 4.95
N ALA A 52 -11.74 3.44 3.98
CA ALA A 52 -12.71 4.51 3.77
C ALA A 52 -13.03 4.61 2.28
N PRO A 53 -14.28 4.91 1.90
CA PRO A 53 -14.62 5.14 0.50
C PRO A 53 -13.87 6.37 -0.02
N ALA A 54 -13.48 6.35 -1.30
CA ALA A 54 -13.07 7.57 -1.99
C ALA A 54 -14.30 8.50 -2.07
N ALA A 55 -14.09 9.81 -1.90
CA ALA A 55 -15.16 10.79 -2.01
C ALA A 55 -15.88 10.65 -3.37
N ALA A 56 -17.22 10.76 -3.34
CA ALA A 56 -18.09 10.71 -4.51
C ALA A 56 -17.89 11.90 -5.45
#